data_AF-A0A0A7CNP5-F1
#
_entry.id   AF-A0A0A7CNP5-F1
#
_cell.length_a   1.000
_cell.length_b   1.000
_cell.length_c   1.000
_cell.angle_alpha   90.00
_cell.angle_beta   90.00
_cell.angle_gamma   90.00
#
_symmetry.space_group_name_H-M   'P 1'
#
loop_
_entity.id
_entity.type
_entity.pdbx_description
1 polymer ?
#
loop_
_entity_poly.entity_id
_entity_poly.type
_entity_poly.pdbx_seq_one_letter_code
_entity_poly.pdbx_strand_id
1 'polypeptide(L)'
;MARQAYACISVLLLWPVISCARLITSRPLGSATVSVVEANDVLYMVANGAVLGAQYIDPERRDDAVFPADTVLHAARYLNRPLHRALQVGMGTGGVASYFRQHGIPTDVVEAHEEIVMLAEAFFDYEHCTQSRAACPHGKTVVSDALDYIEQHAPVKPAYDLVVIDAASELRWCSDDTLWLLKQSWLRTDGTFTRLFQRNALGVLVLSLVGFSSGPHAALLSTVYATFRSTFQHVKVYRDGPDTTDAATLVVFGSSAAIAFTTASGSGPTRPLLEVAATSEAAGNDFEAWQVLSTAADKVEVTVEHDALTNDLTFDDLKPVDEAHVLSVKTDWAMYEPAIAAVVASRAAHWKSTLPPAVAAELSV
;
A
#
# COMPACT_ATOMS: atom_id res chain seq x y z
N MET A 1 -2.06 -58.04 -17.22
CA MET A 1 -3.26 -57.39 -16.66
C MET A 1 -3.51 -57.96 -15.28
N ALA A 2 -3.01 -57.31 -14.23
CA ALA A 2 -3.31 -57.66 -12.84
C ALA A 2 -3.94 -56.43 -12.20
N ARG A 3 -5.22 -56.51 -11.85
CA ARG A 3 -5.94 -55.50 -11.07
C ARG A 3 -5.58 -55.72 -9.59
N GLN A 4 -4.87 -54.77 -8.99
CA GLN A 4 -4.77 -54.66 -7.54
C GLN A 4 -6.01 -53.93 -7.03
N ALA A 5 -6.79 -54.62 -6.18
CA ALA A 5 -7.81 -54.03 -5.35
C ALA A 5 -7.13 -53.43 -4.12
N TYR A 6 -7.29 -52.12 -3.90
CA TYR A 6 -6.91 -51.47 -2.66
C TYR A 6 -8.02 -51.71 -1.63
N ALA A 7 -7.66 -52.35 -0.52
CA ALA A 7 -8.49 -52.39 0.67
C ALA A 7 -8.36 -51.03 1.39
N CYS A 8 -9.45 -50.28 1.45
CA CYS A 8 -9.59 -49.16 2.37
C CYS A 8 -9.66 -49.71 3.79
N ILE A 9 -8.56 -49.60 4.53
CA ILE A 9 -8.55 -49.72 5.99
C ILE A 9 -8.63 -48.29 6.54
N SER A 10 -9.82 -47.92 7.00
CA SER A 10 -10.06 -46.70 7.75
C SER A 10 -9.40 -46.81 9.13
N VAL A 11 -8.21 -46.23 9.28
CA VAL A 11 -7.61 -45.95 10.57
C VAL A 11 -7.65 -44.44 10.77
N LEU A 12 -8.61 -44.00 11.57
CA LEU A 12 -8.68 -42.68 12.19
C LEU A 12 -7.48 -42.53 13.14
N LEU A 13 -6.34 -42.08 12.61
CA LEU A 13 -5.24 -41.57 13.41
C LEU A 13 -5.24 -40.06 13.30
N LEU A 14 -5.35 -39.40 14.45
CA LEU A 14 -4.99 -38.00 14.69
C LEU A 14 -3.56 -37.78 14.21
N TRP A 15 -3.39 -37.42 12.95
CA TRP A 15 -2.14 -36.85 12.44
C TRP A 15 -2.25 -35.33 12.52
N PRO A 16 -1.22 -34.62 13.00
CA PRO A 16 -1.17 -33.19 12.76
C PRO A 16 -1.26 -33.02 11.24
N VAL A 17 -2.17 -32.15 10.79
CA VAL A 17 -2.19 -31.71 9.40
C VAL A 17 -0.80 -31.15 9.14
N ILE A 18 0.05 -31.94 8.49
CA ILE A 18 1.37 -31.48 8.07
C ILE A 18 1.04 -30.46 7.00
N SER A 19 1.13 -29.18 7.37
CA SER A 19 1.08 -28.08 6.43
C SER A 19 2.20 -28.30 5.41
N CYS A 20 1.83 -28.82 4.24
CA CYS A 20 2.76 -29.05 3.15
C CYS A 20 2.95 -27.72 2.44
N ALA A 21 4.04 -27.04 2.74
CA ALA A 21 4.47 -25.93 1.94
C ALA A 21 5.29 -26.42 0.74
N ARG A 22 5.15 -25.75 -0.40
CA ARG A 22 5.72 -26.14 -1.69
C ARG A 22 6.33 -24.93 -2.37
N LEU A 23 7.63 -24.98 -2.65
CA LEU A 23 8.27 -24.05 -3.58
C LEU A 23 7.72 -24.32 -4.99
N ILE A 24 7.11 -23.33 -5.62
CA ILE A 24 6.54 -23.45 -6.97
C ILE A 24 7.60 -23.10 -8.01
N THR A 25 8.27 -21.96 -7.84
CA THR A 25 9.30 -21.48 -8.77
C THR A 25 10.23 -20.49 -8.07
N SER A 26 11.44 -20.35 -8.61
CA SER A 26 12.39 -19.29 -8.25
C SER A 26 13.00 -18.70 -9.51
N ARG A 27 13.27 -17.40 -9.50
CA ARG A 27 13.90 -16.67 -10.60
C ARG A 27 15.00 -15.74 -10.08
N PRO A 28 16.09 -15.51 -10.84
CA PRO A 28 17.05 -14.48 -10.50
C PRO A 28 16.39 -13.10 -10.41
N LEU A 29 16.82 -12.29 -9.45
CA LEU A 29 16.40 -10.90 -9.26
C LEU A 29 17.64 -10.06 -8.92
N GLY A 30 18.30 -9.50 -9.94
CA GLY A 30 19.61 -8.86 -9.75
C GLY A 30 20.63 -9.84 -9.17
N SER A 31 21.21 -9.51 -8.00
CA SER A 31 22.12 -10.41 -7.26
C SER A 31 21.43 -11.43 -6.36
N ALA A 32 20.09 -11.41 -6.32
CA ALA A 32 19.29 -12.23 -5.44
C ALA A 32 18.32 -13.14 -6.20
N THR A 33 17.37 -13.73 -5.49
CA THR A 33 16.33 -14.60 -6.04
C THR A 33 14.96 -14.13 -5.56
N VAL A 34 13.97 -14.22 -6.44
CA VAL A 34 12.55 -14.12 -6.11
C VAL A 34 11.89 -15.49 -6.27
N SER A 35 11.18 -15.93 -5.25
CA SER A 35 10.53 -17.25 -5.16
C SER A 35 9.02 -17.09 -5.00
N VAL A 36 8.27 -18.04 -5.56
CA VAL A 36 6.84 -18.25 -5.27
C VAL A 36 6.69 -19.52 -4.45
N VAL A 37 6.10 -19.38 -3.26
CA VAL A 37 5.92 -20.46 -2.29
C VAL A 37 4.44 -20.60 -1.99
N GLU A 38 3.94 -21.84 -2.00
CA GLU A 38 2.60 -22.19 -1.58
C GLU A 38 2.62 -22.73 -0.16
N ALA A 39 1.78 -22.23 0.73
CA ALA A 39 1.59 -22.80 2.07
C ALA A 39 0.23 -22.39 2.65
N ASN A 40 -0.47 -23.32 3.31
CA ASN A 40 -1.77 -23.06 3.97
C ASN A 40 -2.79 -22.33 3.07
N ASP A 41 -2.97 -22.80 1.84
CA ASP A 41 -3.88 -22.21 0.85
C ASP A 41 -3.57 -20.75 0.48
N VAL A 42 -2.32 -20.33 0.68
CA VAL A 42 -1.80 -19.01 0.33
C VAL A 42 -0.56 -19.15 -0.55
N LEU A 43 -0.50 -18.32 -1.60
CA LEU A 43 0.70 -18.10 -2.39
C LEU A 43 1.45 -16.90 -1.81
N TYR A 44 2.75 -17.04 -1.65
CA TYR A 44 3.66 -16.01 -1.18
C TYR A 44 4.67 -15.71 -2.27
N MET A 45 4.95 -14.42 -2.50
CA MET A 45 6.11 -13.98 -3.25
C MET A 45 7.17 -13.52 -2.27
N VAL A 46 8.37 -14.08 -2.37
CA VAL A 46 9.46 -13.86 -1.41
C VAL A 46 10.73 -13.45 -2.14
N ALA A 47 11.41 -12.42 -1.69
CA ALA A 47 12.72 -12.02 -2.21
C ALA A 47 13.53 -11.31 -1.11
N ASN A 48 14.86 -11.45 -1.15
CA ASN A 48 15.78 -10.72 -0.26
C ASN A 48 15.45 -10.83 1.24
N GLY A 49 15.05 -12.02 1.71
CA GLY A 49 14.68 -12.21 3.11
C GLY A 49 13.38 -11.50 3.53
N ALA A 50 12.56 -11.06 2.57
CA ALA A 50 11.28 -10.41 2.81
C ALA A 50 10.15 -11.04 1.98
N VAL A 51 8.94 -11.03 2.54
CA VAL A 51 7.72 -11.32 1.77
C VAL A 51 7.32 -10.05 1.03
N LEU A 52 7.27 -10.12 -0.29
CA LEU A 52 6.86 -9.01 -1.17
C LEU A 52 5.33 -8.88 -1.27
N GLY A 53 4.61 -9.96 -1.01
CA GLY A 53 3.15 -9.99 -1.02
C GLY A 53 2.64 -11.43 -0.97
N ALA A 54 1.32 -11.58 -0.84
CA ALA A 54 0.67 -12.87 -0.83
C ALA A 54 -0.77 -12.79 -1.40
N GLN A 55 -1.33 -13.94 -1.76
CA GLN A 55 -2.71 -14.06 -2.22
C GLN A 55 -3.28 -15.43 -1.81
N TYR A 56 -4.56 -15.47 -1.42
CA TYR A 56 -5.27 -16.73 -1.21
C TYR A 56 -5.44 -17.49 -2.53
N ILE A 57 -5.21 -18.80 -2.50
CA ILE A 57 -5.45 -19.68 -3.65
C ILE A 57 -6.95 -19.80 -3.94
N ASP A 58 -7.76 -19.81 -2.87
CA ASP A 58 -9.21 -19.86 -2.93
C ASP A 58 -9.77 -18.67 -3.73
N PRO A 59 -10.41 -18.90 -4.89
CA PRO A 59 -10.99 -17.83 -5.69
C PRO A 59 -11.99 -16.94 -4.96
N GLU A 60 -12.71 -17.48 -3.98
CA GLU A 60 -13.70 -16.70 -3.21
C GLU A 60 -13.04 -15.70 -2.25
N ARG A 61 -11.73 -15.86 -2.00
CA ARG A 61 -10.94 -15.06 -1.08
C ARG A 61 -9.87 -14.22 -1.77
N ARG A 62 -9.86 -14.15 -3.10
CA ARG A 62 -8.85 -13.39 -3.86
C ARG A 62 -8.95 -11.88 -3.65
N ASP A 63 -10.14 -11.39 -3.30
CA ASP A 63 -10.38 -10.00 -2.92
C ASP A 63 -9.95 -9.73 -1.46
N ASP A 64 -9.66 -10.77 -0.68
CA ASP A 64 -9.19 -10.66 0.69
C ASP A 64 -7.69 -10.31 0.72
N ALA A 65 -7.35 -9.34 1.56
CA ALA A 65 -5.96 -9.07 1.88
C ALA A 65 -5.40 -10.16 2.80
N VAL A 66 -4.27 -10.76 2.44
CA VAL A 66 -3.55 -11.71 3.30
C VAL A 66 -2.88 -10.97 4.46
N PHE A 67 -2.30 -9.79 4.18
CA PHE A 67 -1.65 -8.97 5.18
C PHE A 67 -2.56 -7.81 5.62
N PRO A 68 -2.63 -7.49 6.93
CA PRO A 68 -3.41 -6.36 7.41
C PRO A 68 -3.00 -5.01 6.80
N ALA A 69 -1.73 -4.85 6.39
CA ALA A 69 -1.26 -3.65 5.72
C ALA A 69 -2.00 -3.42 4.39
N ASP A 70 -2.18 -4.49 3.61
CA ASP A 70 -2.90 -4.44 2.33
C ASP A 70 -4.37 -4.08 2.56
N THR A 71 -4.99 -4.54 3.67
CA THR A 71 -6.32 -4.08 4.08
C THR A 71 -6.39 -2.56 4.24
N VAL A 72 -5.38 -1.97 4.89
CA VAL A 72 -5.32 -0.51 5.09
C VAL A 72 -5.10 0.21 3.76
N LEU A 73 -4.31 -0.34 2.84
CA LEU A 73 -4.15 0.19 1.47
C LEU A 73 -5.47 0.09 0.68
N HIS A 74 -6.16 -1.05 0.75
CA HIS A 74 -7.47 -1.28 0.14
C HIS A 74 -8.52 -0.30 0.67
N ALA A 75 -8.39 0.18 1.92
CA ALA A 75 -9.29 1.16 2.52
C ALA A 75 -9.37 2.47 1.69
N ALA A 76 -8.33 2.79 0.89
CA ALA A 76 -8.35 3.93 -0.02
C ALA A 76 -9.55 3.90 -1.00
N ARG A 77 -10.04 2.71 -1.38
CA ARG A 77 -11.25 2.57 -2.21
C ARG A 77 -12.48 3.21 -1.58
N TYR A 78 -12.53 3.28 -0.26
CA TYR A 78 -13.67 3.78 0.51
C TYR A 78 -13.52 5.24 0.92
N LEU A 79 -12.52 5.97 0.40
CA LEU A 79 -12.47 7.41 0.55
C LEU A 79 -13.80 8.04 0.09
N ASN A 80 -14.30 9.01 0.85
CA ASN A 80 -15.56 9.70 0.57
C ASN A 80 -15.40 10.73 -0.56
N ARG A 81 -14.87 10.29 -1.70
CA ARG A 81 -14.68 11.03 -2.95
C ARG A 81 -14.56 10.04 -4.11
N PRO A 82 -14.97 10.40 -5.33
CA PRO A 82 -14.82 9.52 -6.49
C PRO A 82 -13.33 9.31 -6.80
N LEU A 83 -12.98 8.07 -7.16
CA LEU A 83 -11.66 7.70 -7.64
C LEU A 83 -11.83 7.15 -9.07
N HIS A 84 -11.30 7.87 -10.06
CA HIS A 84 -11.38 7.52 -11.47
C HIS A 84 -10.10 6.88 -12.00
N ARG A 85 -8.97 7.16 -11.36
CA ARG A 85 -7.70 6.52 -11.70
C ARG A 85 -6.74 6.55 -10.52
N ALA A 86 -6.02 5.44 -10.35
CA ALA A 86 -4.94 5.31 -9.41
C ALA A 86 -3.60 5.08 -10.12
N LEU A 87 -2.52 5.45 -9.43
CA LEU A 87 -1.16 5.03 -9.72
C LEU A 87 -0.66 4.25 -8.51
N GLN A 88 -0.02 3.12 -8.74
CA GLN A 88 0.70 2.38 -7.71
C GLN A 88 2.19 2.28 -8.08
N VAL A 89 3.06 2.55 -7.12
CA VAL A 89 4.51 2.39 -7.22
C VAL A 89 4.94 1.23 -6.32
N GLY A 90 5.65 0.26 -6.89
CA GLY A 90 5.90 -1.03 -6.26
C GLY A 90 4.64 -1.88 -6.25
N MET A 91 4.73 -3.14 -6.66
CA MET A 91 3.54 -3.99 -6.74
C MET A 91 3.58 -5.27 -5.92
N GLY A 92 4.77 -5.83 -5.67
CA GLY A 92 4.87 -7.17 -5.10
C GLY A 92 4.07 -8.19 -5.93
N THR A 93 3.03 -8.78 -5.33
CA THR A 93 2.11 -9.70 -6.04
C THR A 93 1.08 -9.00 -6.94
N GLY A 94 0.96 -7.67 -6.85
CA GLY A 94 -0.06 -6.89 -7.54
C GLY A 94 -1.40 -6.83 -6.82
N GLY A 95 -1.50 -7.30 -5.57
CA GLY A 95 -2.76 -7.40 -4.82
C GLY A 95 -3.54 -6.08 -4.76
N VAL A 96 -2.89 -5.00 -4.33
CA VAL A 96 -3.52 -3.67 -4.22
C VAL A 96 -4.01 -3.14 -5.57
N ALA A 97 -3.18 -3.26 -6.62
CA ALA A 97 -3.54 -2.82 -7.97
C ALA A 97 -4.71 -3.63 -8.54
N SER A 98 -4.64 -4.97 -8.41
CA SER A 98 -5.71 -5.89 -8.84
C SER A 98 -7.02 -5.60 -8.11
N TYR A 99 -6.96 -5.38 -6.79
CA TYR A 99 -8.13 -5.03 -5.99
C TYR A 99 -8.81 -3.75 -6.51
N PHE A 100 -8.05 -2.68 -6.74
CA PHE A 100 -8.62 -1.45 -7.29
C PHE A 100 -9.22 -1.64 -8.69
N ARG A 101 -8.55 -2.39 -9.57
CA ARG A 101 -9.00 -2.69 -10.93
C ARG A 101 -10.33 -3.44 -10.93
N GLN A 102 -10.45 -4.49 -10.12
CA GLN A 102 -11.68 -5.27 -9.95
C GLN A 102 -12.83 -4.41 -9.40
N HIS A 103 -12.50 -3.39 -8.60
CA HIS A 103 -13.47 -2.46 -8.00
C HIS A 103 -13.70 -1.19 -8.83
N GLY A 104 -13.36 -1.23 -10.12
CA GLY A 104 -13.69 -0.21 -11.11
C GLY A 104 -12.79 1.04 -11.07
N ILE A 105 -11.64 0.97 -10.41
CA ILE A 105 -10.62 2.01 -10.42
C ILE A 105 -9.46 1.53 -11.30
N PRO A 106 -9.32 2.03 -12.54
CA PRO A 106 -8.14 1.78 -13.34
C PRO A 106 -6.87 2.19 -12.59
N THR A 107 -5.91 1.28 -12.49
CA THR A 107 -4.67 1.47 -11.73
C THR A 107 -3.47 1.23 -12.63
N ASP A 108 -2.73 2.30 -12.91
CA ASP A 108 -1.43 2.19 -13.55
C ASP A 108 -0.40 1.76 -12.49
N VAL A 109 0.60 0.97 -12.88
CA VAL A 109 1.62 0.42 -11.97
C VAL A 109 3.01 0.73 -12.50
N VAL A 110 3.93 1.11 -11.62
CA VAL A 110 5.37 1.22 -11.89
C VAL A 110 6.11 0.27 -10.98
N GLU A 111 6.77 -0.73 -11.56
CA GLU A 111 7.53 -1.77 -10.87
C GLU A 111 8.97 -1.78 -11.40
N ALA A 112 9.97 -1.88 -10.52
CA ALA A 112 11.37 -1.82 -10.92
C ALA A 112 11.84 -3.11 -11.60
N HIS A 113 11.21 -4.24 -11.26
CA HIS A 113 11.70 -5.56 -11.65
C HIS A 113 10.72 -6.33 -12.54
N GLU A 114 11.14 -6.63 -13.77
CA GLU A 114 10.36 -7.41 -14.72
C GLU A 114 10.00 -8.80 -14.16
N GLU A 115 10.90 -9.41 -13.41
CA GLU A 115 10.68 -10.74 -12.83
C GLU A 115 9.56 -10.76 -11.79
N ILE A 116 9.36 -9.66 -11.05
CA ILE A 116 8.23 -9.51 -10.13
C ILE A 116 6.93 -9.47 -10.93
N VAL A 117 6.87 -8.64 -11.98
CA VAL A 117 5.68 -8.52 -12.85
C VAL A 117 5.32 -9.86 -13.49
N MET A 118 6.31 -10.58 -14.03
CA MET A 118 6.11 -11.88 -14.65
C MET A 118 5.58 -12.93 -13.67
N LEU A 119 6.07 -12.94 -12.43
CA LEU A 119 5.59 -13.87 -11.41
C LEU A 119 4.19 -13.49 -10.93
N ALA A 120 3.91 -12.20 -10.77
CA ALA A 120 2.57 -11.69 -10.46
C ALA A 120 1.54 -12.11 -11.51
N GLU A 121 1.86 -11.93 -12.80
CA GLU A 121 1.01 -12.35 -13.91
C GLU A 121 0.78 -13.87 -13.94
N ALA A 122 1.84 -14.65 -13.70
CA ALA A 122 1.77 -16.11 -13.80
C ALA A 122 1.06 -16.78 -12.62
N PHE A 123 1.10 -16.19 -11.41
CA PHE A 123 0.69 -16.87 -10.18
C PHE A 123 -0.30 -16.10 -9.30
N PHE A 124 -0.47 -14.79 -9.48
CA PHE A 124 -1.23 -13.93 -8.56
C PHE A 124 -2.40 -13.20 -9.24
N ASP A 125 -2.89 -13.72 -10.38
CA ASP A 125 -3.97 -13.15 -11.19
C ASP A 125 -3.78 -11.67 -11.57
N TYR A 126 -2.53 -11.21 -11.64
CA TYR A 126 -2.25 -9.84 -12.00
C TYR A 126 -2.42 -9.62 -13.50
N GLU A 127 -3.24 -8.64 -13.87
CA GLU A 127 -3.40 -8.21 -15.27
C GLU A 127 -2.19 -7.37 -15.71
N HIS A 128 -1.29 -7.98 -16.48
CA HIS A 128 -0.14 -7.28 -17.05
C HIS A 128 -0.50 -6.69 -18.42
N CYS A 129 -0.55 -5.35 -18.52
CA CYS A 129 -0.83 -4.65 -19.77
C CYS A 129 0.19 -3.53 -20.02
N THR A 130 0.95 -3.60 -21.10
CA THR A 130 2.02 -2.63 -21.43
C THR A 130 1.65 -1.67 -22.56
N GLN A 131 0.44 -1.81 -23.10
CA GLN A 131 -0.01 -1.07 -24.27
C GLN A 131 -0.46 0.36 -23.93
N SER A 132 -0.95 1.07 -24.95
CA SER A 132 -1.54 2.39 -24.77
C SER A 132 -2.71 2.36 -23.78
N ARG A 133 -3.00 3.50 -23.15
CA ARG A 133 -4.13 3.65 -22.22
C ARG A 133 -5.48 3.21 -22.79
N ALA A 134 -5.70 3.37 -24.10
CA ALA A 134 -6.94 2.93 -24.74
C ALA A 134 -7.06 1.39 -24.81
N ALA A 135 -5.92 0.70 -24.85
CA ALA A 135 -5.84 -0.76 -24.88
C ALA A 135 -5.67 -1.39 -23.49
N CYS A 136 -5.28 -0.60 -22.48
CA CYS A 136 -5.23 -1.01 -21.07
C CYS A 136 -6.32 -0.28 -20.26
N PRO A 137 -7.61 -0.63 -20.40
CA PRO A 137 -8.72 0.09 -19.76
C PRO A 137 -8.66 0.03 -18.22
N HIS A 138 -8.12 -1.05 -17.67
CA HIS A 138 -7.90 -1.22 -16.22
C HIS A 138 -6.57 -0.63 -15.73
N GLY A 139 -5.78 -0.04 -16.62
CA GLY A 139 -4.47 0.54 -16.30
C GLY A 139 -3.31 -0.27 -16.85
N LYS A 140 -2.18 0.41 -17.05
CA LYS A 140 -0.95 -0.16 -17.63
C LYS A 140 0.07 -0.50 -16.55
N THR A 141 1.00 -1.38 -16.86
CA THR A 141 2.19 -1.68 -16.06
C THR A 141 3.41 -1.15 -16.80
N VAL A 142 4.30 -0.48 -16.08
CA VAL A 142 5.58 0.02 -16.58
C VAL A 142 6.68 -0.60 -15.75
N VAL A 143 7.64 -1.24 -16.42
CA VAL A 143 8.87 -1.71 -15.76
C VAL A 143 9.92 -0.61 -15.83
N SER A 144 10.22 0.02 -14.70
CA SER A 144 11.18 1.13 -14.59
C SER A 144 11.57 1.37 -13.14
N ASP A 145 12.75 1.93 -12.88
CA ASP A 145 12.99 2.63 -11.62
C ASP A 145 11.89 3.68 -11.42
N ALA A 146 11.22 3.60 -10.27
CA ALA A 146 10.01 4.36 -10.05
C ALA A 146 10.29 5.83 -9.75
N LEU A 147 11.39 6.17 -9.05
CA LEU A 147 11.73 7.57 -8.81
C LEU A 147 12.12 8.24 -10.12
N ASP A 148 12.98 7.60 -10.92
CA ASP A 148 13.36 8.09 -12.25
C ASP A 148 12.12 8.25 -13.15
N TYR A 149 11.19 7.28 -13.11
CA TYR A 149 9.96 7.36 -13.88
C TYR A 149 9.10 8.56 -13.46
N ILE A 150 8.89 8.75 -12.15
CA ILE A 150 8.06 9.84 -11.61
C ILE A 150 8.65 11.22 -11.93
N GLU A 151 9.97 11.36 -11.89
CA GLU A 151 10.69 12.59 -12.23
C GLU A 151 10.63 12.92 -13.72
N GLN A 152 10.82 11.91 -14.58
CA GLN A 152 10.98 12.13 -16.02
C GLN A 152 9.65 12.10 -16.81
N HIS A 153 8.62 11.45 -16.26
CA HIS A 153 7.36 11.17 -16.97
C HIS A 153 6.14 11.80 -16.32
N ALA A 154 6.34 12.89 -15.56
CA ALA A 154 5.26 13.69 -15.02
C ALA A 154 4.23 14.01 -16.13
N PRO A 155 2.94 13.72 -15.92
CA PRO A 155 1.94 13.97 -16.94
C PRO A 155 1.77 15.49 -17.13
N VAL A 156 1.47 15.91 -18.37
CA VAL A 156 1.27 17.33 -18.71
C VAL A 156 0.19 18.00 -17.84
N LYS A 157 -0.79 17.20 -17.39
CA LYS A 157 -1.75 17.59 -16.37
C LYS A 157 -1.85 16.48 -15.33
N PRO A 158 -1.95 16.81 -14.03
CA PRO A 158 -2.14 15.79 -13.01
C PRO A 158 -3.36 14.93 -13.31
N ALA A 159 -3.21 13.62 -13.18
CA ALA A 159 -4.10 12.64 -13.81
C ALA A 159 -4.67 11.59 -12.85
N TYR A 160 -4.18 11.54 -11.62
CA TYR A 160 -4.52 10.50 -10.64
C TYR A 160 -5.30 11.07 -9.46
N ASP A 161 -6.41 10.42 -9.11
CA ASP A 161 -7.16 10.74 -7.88
C ASP A 161 -6.51 10.05 -6.66
N LEU A 162 -5.71 9.02 -6.90
CA LEU A 162 -5.00 8.24 -5.89
C LEU A 162 -3.59 7.90 -6.39
N VAL A 163 -2.57 8.15 -5.56
CA VAL A 163 -1.22 7.61 -5.76
C VAL A 163 -0.90 6.76 -4.54
N VAL A 164 -0.53 5.50 -4.74
CA VAL A 164 -0.09 4.57 -3.70
C VAL A 164 1.39 4.29 -3.88
N ILE A 165 2.18 4.54 -2.86
CA ILE A 165 3.59 4.17 -2.79
C ILE A 165 3.69 2.96 -1.85
N ASP A 166 3.85 1.78 -2.45
CA ASP A 166 4.02 0.51 -1.76
C ASP A 166 5.45 -0.02 -1.96
N ALA A 167 6.40 0.84 -1.59
CA ALA A 167 7.84 0.62 -1.72
C ALA A 167 8.52 0.88 -0.37
N ALA A 168 8.10 0.13 0.64
CA ALA A 168 8.35 0.42 2.06
C ALA A 168 9.83 0.51 2.49
N SER A 169 10.78 0.08 1.65
CA SER A 169 12.22 0.12 1.93
C SER A 169 12.94 1.38 1.45
N GLU A 170 12.34 2.18 0.58
CA GLU A 170 13.01 3.35 -0.02
C GLU A 170 12.52 4.66 0.62
N LEU A 171 13.33 5.20 1.54
CA LEU A 171 12.95 6.39 2.31
C LEU A 171 12.96 7.69 1.50
N ARG A 172 13.55 7.72 0.30
CA ARG A 172 13.46 8.90 -0.58
C ARG A 172 12.02 9.28 -0.92
N TRP A 173 11.09 8.32 -0.94
CA TRP A 173 9.65 8.57 -1.08
C TRP A 173 9.05 9.46 0.01
N CYS A 174 9.71 9.55 1.16
CA CYS A 174 9.28 10.38 2.29
C CYS A 174 9.87 11.80 2.27
N SER A 175 10.71 12.15 1.29
CA SER A 175 11.29 13.49 1.18
C SER A 175 10.29 14.53 0.70
N ASP A 176 10.39 15.75 1.21
CA ASP A 176 9.57 16.89 0.84
C ASP A 176 9.53 17.15 -0.66
N ASP A 177 10.68 17.12 -1.34
CA ASP A 177 10.79 17.27 -2.79
C ASP A 177 9.95 16.23 -3.54
N THR A 178 10.03 14.97 -3.11
CA THR A 178 9.26 13.87 -3.72
C THR A 178 7.76 14.03 -3.44
N LEU A 179 7.39 14.36 -2.20
CA LEU A 179 5.99 14.60 -1.85
C LEU A 179 5.40 15.78 -2.63
N TRP A 180 6.17 16.87 -2.81
CA TRP A 180 5.77 18.03 -3.60
C TRP A 180 5.62 17.69 -5.09
N LEU A 181 6.56 16.95 -5.66
CA LEU A 181 6.47 16.47 -7.03
C LEU A 181 5.20 15.65 -7.27
N LEU A 182 4.89 14.71 -6.38
CA LEU A 182 3.67 13.90 -6.45
C LEU A 182 2.41 14.76 -6.29
N LYS A 183 2.38 15.68 -5.31
CA LYS A 183 1.25 16.59 -5.07
C LYS A 183 0.96 17.48 -6.27
N GLN A 184 1.99 18.07 -6.88
CA GLN A 184 1.81 19.08 -7.93
C GLN A 184 1.64 18.48 -9.31
N SER A 185 2.35 17.38 -9.61
CA SER A 185 2.45 16.88 -10.98
C SER A 185 1.63 15.61 -11.23
N TRP A 186 1.33 14.83 -10.19
CA TRP A 186 0.68 13.52 -10.35
C TRP A 186 -0.76 13.51 -9.82
N LEU A 187 -0.97 14.08 -8.64
CA LEU A 187 -2.29 14.15 -8.00
C LEU A 187 -3.18 15.23 -8.61
N ARG A 188 -4.42 14.85 -8.92
CA ARG A 188 -5.42 15.80 -9.42
C ARG A 188 -5.66 16.92 -8.42
N THR A 189 -5.48 18.13 -8.91
CA THR A 189 -5.71 19.39 -8.18
C THR A 189 -7.06 20.02 -8.54
N ASP A 190 -7.72 19.51 -9.57
CA ASP A 190 -8.99 20.03 -10.06
C ASP A 190 -10.18 19.16 -9.61
N GLY A 191 -10.91 19.64 -8.59
CA GLY A 191 -12.29 19.21 -8.43
C GLY A 191 -13.07 19.70 -9.64
N THR A 192 -13.28 18.85 -10.65
CA THR A 192 -13.95 19.27 -11.89
C THR A 192 -15.29 19.91 -11.53
N PHE A 193 -15.40 21.20 -11.86
CA PHE A 193 -16.46 22.10 -11.48
C PHE A 193 -17.75 21.76 -12.25
N THR A 194 -18.40 20.63 -11.97
CA THR A 194 -19.84 20.54 -12.25
C THR A 194 -20.50 21.52 -11.30
N ARG A 195 -20.83 22.71 -11.84
CA ARG A 195 -21.32 23.97 -11.24
C ARG A 195 -22.41 23.88 -10.17
N LEU A 196 -22.85 22.70 -9.75
CA LEU A 196 -23.98 22.57 -8.85
C LEU A 196 -23.71 21.79 -7.55
N PHE A 197 -22.90 20.71 -7.46
CA PHE A 197 -22.88 19.92 -6.20
C PHE A 197 -21.62 19.14 -5.76
N GLN A 198 -20.43 19.30 -6.37
CA GLN A 198 -19.23 18.59 -5.87
C GLN A 198 -18.02 19.50 -5.69
N ARG A 199 -17.86 20.02 -4.47
CA ARG A 199 -16.57 20.48 -3.94
C ARG A 199 -15.82 19.24 -3.41
N ASN A 200 -14.51 19.12 -3.64
CA ASN A 200 -13.55 18.24 -2.92
C ASN A 200 -13.04 16.94 -3.59
N ALA A 201 -12.94 16.83 -4.91
CA ALA A 201 -12.17 15.73 -5.54
C ALA A 201 -10.69 16.11 -5.71
N LEU A 202 -9.99 16.36 -4.59
CA LEU A 202 -8.53 16.48 -4.60
C LEU A 202 -7.89 15.10 -4.47
N GLY A 203 -6.76 14.90 -5.14
CA GLY A 203 -6.03 13.63 -5.08
C GLY A 203 -5.54 13.29 -3.67
N VAL A 204 -5.32 11.99 -3.43
CA VAL A 204 -4.77 11.46 -2.18
C VAL A 204 -3.48 10.71 -2.45
N LEU A 205 -2.43 11.02 -1.70
CA LEU A 205 -1.22 10.21 -1.63
C LEU A 205 -1.37 9.21 -0.48
N VAL A 206 -1.04 7.96 -0.73
CA VAL A 206 -0.95 6.90 0.28
C VAL A 206 0.45 6.33 0.22
N LEU A 207 1.13 6.25 1.37
CA LEU A 207 2.48 5.72 1.46
C LEU A 207 2.52 4.64 2.54
N SER A 208 3.00 3.46 2.16
CA SER A 208 3.28 2.34 3.07
C SER A 208 4.76 2.39 3.48
N LEU A 209 5.03 2.40 4.78
CA LEU A 209 6.37 2.23 5.33
C LEU A 209 6.34 1.28 6.52
N VAL A 210 7.46 0.65 6.86
CA VAL A 210 7.57 -0.13 8.10
C VAL A 210 8.32 0.68 9.14
N GLY A 211 7.77 0.78 10.35
CA GLY A 211 8.35 1.60 11.41
C GLY A 211 7.75 1.34 12.77
N PHE A 212 8.22 2.09 13.77
CA PHE A 212 7.69 2.06 15.13
C PHE A 212 6.74 3.23 15.32
N SER A 213 5.56 2.96 15.87
CA SER A 213 4.58 4.00 16.23
C SER A 213 4.88 4.66 17.58
N SER A 214 5.67 4.01 18.43
CA SER A 214 6.03 4.48 19.77
C SER A 214 7.45 4.06 20.18
N GLY A 215 7.96 4.62 21.29
CA GLY A 215 9.28 4.28 21.82
C GLY A 215 10.46 4.98 21.12
N PRO A 216 11.71 4.55 21.39
CA PRO A 216 12.92 5.26 20.96
C PRO A 216 13.15 5.26 19.45
N HIS A 217 12.52 4.34 18.70
CA HIS A 217 12.65 4.23 17.25
C HIS A 217 11.50 4.92 16.47
N ALA A 218 10.55 5.56 17.17
CA ALA A 218 9.43 6.27 16.54
C ALA A 218 9.80 7.64 15.95
N ALA A 219 11.06 8.07 16.10
CA ALA A 219 11.55 9.32 15.52
C ALA A 219 11.36 9.35 14.00
N LEU A 220 11.63 8.23 13.30
CA LEU A 220 11.43 8.13 11.86
C LEU A 220 9.99 8.43 11.46
N LEU A 221 9.01 7.78 12.10
CA LEU A 221 7.59 8.03 11.82
C LEU A 221 7.20 9.48 12.11
N SER A 222 7.70 10.04 13.21
CA SER A 222 7.42 11.42 13.59
C SER A 222 7.92 12.41 12.53
N THR A 223 9.12 12.18 11.98
CA THR A 223 9.69 13.01 10.90
C THR A 223 8.96 12.80 9.58
N VAL A 224 8.60 11.57 9.22
CA VAL A 224 7.78 11.29 8.03
C VAL A 224 6.43 12.02 8.14
N TYR A 225 5.77 11.92 9.30
CA TYR A 225 4.52 12.63 9.55
C TYR A 225 4.67 14.16 9.45
N ALA A 226 5.73 14.73 10.03
CA ALA A 226 6.02 16.16 9.92
C ALA A 226 6.24 16.59 8.46
N THR A 227 6.93 15.76 7.67
CA THR A 227 7.17 15.99 6.24
C THR A 227 5.88 15.94 5.43
N PHE A 228 5.01 14.96 5.70
CA PHE A 228 3.67 14.95 5.09
C PHE A 228 2.85 16.18 5.48
N ARG A 229 2.98 16.68 6.71
CA ARG A 229 2.27 17.87 7.19
C ARG A 229 2.80 19.18 6.60
N SER A 230 4.04 19.20 6.09
CA SER A 230 4.59 20.36 5.37
C SER A 230 4.12 20.40 3.91
N THR A 231 3.70 19.25 3.35
CA THR A 231 3.17 19.16 1.99
C THR A 231 1.64 19.12 1.91
N PHE A 232 0.97 18.46 2.86
CA PHE A 232 -0.48 18.22 2.84
C PHE A 232 -1.23 18.80 4.04
N GLN A 233 -2.38 19.41 3.78
CA GLN A 233 -3.22 19.99 4.82
C GLN A 233 -3.81 18.93 5.77
N HIS A 234 -4.21 17.79 5.22
CA HIS A 234 -4.79 16.68 5.96
C HIS A 234 -3.88 15.46 5.85
N VAL A 235 -3.45 14.96 7.00
CA VAL A 235 -2.62 13.76 7.11
C VAL A 235 -3.27 12.82 8.11
N LYS A 236 -3.40 11.54 7.75
CA LYS A 236 -3.81 10.47 8.66
C LYS A 236 -2.80 9.34 8.57
N VAL A 237 -2.48 8.70 9.69
CA VAL A 237 -1.56 7.57 9.75
C VAL A 237 -2.28 6.40 10.39
N TYR A 238 -2.21 5.24 9.77
CA TYR A 238 -2.82 4.01 10.26
C TYR A 238 -1.74 2.94 10.43
N ARG A 239 -1.83 2.14 11.47
CA ARG A 239 -0.99 0.93 11.66
C ARG A 239 -1.73 -0.31 11.14
N ASP A 240 -0.99 -1.34 10.75
CA ASP A 240 -1.52 -2.61 10.26
C ASP A 240 -1.94 -3.59 11.37
N GLY A 241 -2.54 -3.09 12.47
CA GLY A 241 -3.02 -3.93 13.57
C GLY A 241 -3.21 -3.19 14.90
N PRO A 242 -3.57 -3.90 15.98
CA PRO A 242 -3.76 -3.32 17.31
C PRO A 242 -2.45 -2.77 17.88
N ASP A 243 -2.50 -1.96 18.94
CA ASP A 243 -1.31 -1.30 19.49
C ASP A 243 -0.24 -2.30 20.00
N THR A 244 1.00 -2.12 19.53
CA THR A 244 2.17 -2.95 19.85
C THR A 244 3.41 -2.08 19.96
N THR A 245 4.41 -2.57 20.71
CA THR A 245 5.76 -1.99 20.76
C THR A 245 6.64 -2.41 19.60
N ASP A 246 6.20 -3.40 18.81
CA ASP A 246 6.93 -3.93 17.66
C ASP A 246 6.80 -3.05 16.42
N ALA A 247 7.69 -3.24 15.45
CA ALA A 247 7.58 -2.59 14.16
C ALA A 247 6.32 -3.07 13.42
N ALA A 248 5.57 -2.11 12.90
CA ALA A 248 4.33 -2.32 12.18
C ALA A 248 4.43 -1.68 10.79
N THR A 249 3.59 -2.11 9.86
CA THR A 249 3.39 -1.36 8.63
C THR A 249 2.50 -0.16 8.97
N LEU A 250 2.94 1.01 8.53
CA LEU A 250 2.32 2.30 8.77
C LEU A 250 1.92 2.86 7.41
N VAL A 251 0.63 3.16 7.27
CA VAL A 251 0.06 3.69 6.04
C VAL A 251 -0.30 5.16 6.27
N VAL A 252 0.40 6.04 5.58
CA VAL A 252 0.23 7.50 5.67
C VAL A 252 -0.62 7.97 4.50
N PHE A 253 -1.76 8.58 4.80
CA PHE A 253 -2.62 9.26 3.84
C PHE A 253 -2.36 10.76 3.90
N GLY A 254 -2.05 11.39 2.76
CA GLY A 254 -1.86 12.84 2.61
C GLY A 254 -2.79 13.42 1.54
N SER A 255 -3.47 14.53 1.84
CA SER A 255 -4.35 15.21 0.90
C SER A 255 -4.57 16.68 1.28
N SER A 256 -4.79 17.54 0.29
CA SER A 256 -5.22 18.93 0.51
C SER A 256 -6.71 19.05 0.86
N ALA A 257 -7.50 17.98 0.75
CA ALA A 257 -8.88 17.92 1.24
C ALA A 257 -9.03 16.91 2.39
N ALA A 258 -10.03 17.13 3.26
CA ALA A 258 -10.30 16.28 4.42
C ALA A 258 -10.41 14.79 4.06
N ILE A 259 -9.61 13.96 4.73
CA ILE A 259 -9.60 12.51 4.54
C ILE A 259 -10.70 11.90 5.40
N ALA A 260 -11.73 11.37 4.75
CA ALA A 260 -12.83 10.67 5.40
C ALA A 260 -13.15 9.42 4.58
N PHE A 261 -13.52 8.35 5.27
CA PHE A 261 -13.93 7.08 4.66
C PHE A 261 -15.45 6.94 4.78
N THR A 262 -16.08 6.41 3.75
CA THR A 262 -17.51 6.12 3.77
C THR A 262 -17.72 4.82 4.53
N THR A 263 -18.10 4.93 5.80
CA THR A 263 -18.62 3.81 6.58
C THR A 263 -20.07 3.55 6.18
N ALA A 264 -20.42 2.29 5.92
CA ALA A 264 -21.80 1.94 5.61
C ALA A 264 -22.66 2.07 6.88
N SER A 265 -23.23 3.25 7.12
CA SER A 265 -24.36 3.43 8.03
C SER A 265 -25.66 3.18 7.27
N GLY A 266 -26.13 1.93 7.23
CA GLY A 266 -27.38 1.60 6.53
C GLY A 266 -27.96 0.25 6.94
N SER A 267 -29.13 0.28 7.59
CA SER A 267 -29.92 -0.86 8.05
C SER A 267 -30.62 -1.63 6.91
N GLY A 268 -29.86 -2.05 5.90
CA GLY A 268 -30.31 -2.98 4.85
C GLY A 268 -29.67 -4.37 5.02
N PRO A 269 -30.22 -5.44 4.41
CA PRO A 269 -29.65 -6.79 4.49
C PRO A 269 -28.36 -6.98 3.67
N THR A 270 -27.72 -5.89 3.25
CA THR A 270 -26.43 -5.86 2.57
C THR A 270 -25.34 -5.57 3.60
N ARG A 271 -24.40 -6.50 3.76
CA ARG A 271 -23.23 -6.41 4.64
C ARG A 271 -22.56 -5.01 4.58
N PRO A 272 -22.09 -4.46 5.71
CA PRO A 272 -21.33 -3.21 5.76
C PRO A 272 -20.15 -3.21 4.78
N LEU A 273 -20.02 -2.15 3.97
CA LEU A 273 -18.92 -1.97 3.00
C LEU A 273 -17.52 -1.97 3.65
N LEU A 274 -17.42 -1.62 4.94
CA LEU A 274 -16.17 -1.69 5.71
C LEU A 274 -15.87 -3.10 6.25
N GLU A 275 -16.89 -3.94 6.51
CA GLU A 275 -16.70 -5.35 6.86
C GLU A 275 -16.13 -6.15 5.68
N VAL A 276 -16.37 -5.70 4.43
CA VAL A 276 -15.83 -6.32 3.20
C VAL A 276 -14.41 -5.84 2.87
N ALA A 277 -14.03 -4.63 3.29
CA ALA A 277 -12.62 -4.22 3.26
C ALA A 277 -11.81 -4.98 4.32
N ALA A 278 -12.49 -5.33 5.41
CA ALA A 278 -11.93 -5.96 6.57
C ALA A 278 -12.04 -7.49 6.51
N THR A 279 -11.35 -8.05 5.53
CA THR A 279 -11.39 -9.48 5.19
C THR A 279 -10.37 -10.34 5.94
N SER A 280 -9.52 -9.73 6.77
CA SER A 280 -8.99 -10.42 7.94
C SER A 280 -10.01 -10.28 9.08
N GLU A 281 -10.35 -11.36 9.76
CA GLU A 281 -11.26 -11.35 10.94
C GLU A 281 -10.88 -10.27 11.99
N ALA A 282 -9.64 -9.77 11.97
CA ALA A 282 -9.11 -8.73 12.85
C ALA A 282 -9.40 -7.28 12.41
N ALA A 283 -9.46 -6.98 11.11
CA ALA A 283 -9.73 -5.62 10.63
C ALA A 283 -11.22 -5.24 10.70
N GLY A 284 -12.09 -6.25 10.94
CA GLY A 284 -13.55 -6.26 10.74
C GLY A 284 -14.31 -5.06 11.29
N ASN A 285 -13.83 -4.50 12.40
CA ASN A 285 -14.71 -3.73 13.27
C ASN A 285 -14.27 -2.30 13.57
N ASP A 286 -13.03 -1.86 13.30
CA ASP A 286 -12.65 -0.45 13.44
C ASP A 286 -11.20 -0.17 12.97
N PHE A 287 -10.88 -0.25 11.66
CA PHE A 287 -9.52 0.16 11.24
C PHE A 287 -9.24 1.64 11.56
N GLU A 288 -10.28 2.46 11.76
CA GLU A 288 -10.11 3.84 12.23
C GLU A 288 -9.55 3.90 13.66
N ALA A 289 -9.81 2.88 14.51
CA ALA A 289 -9.16 2.73 15.80
C ALA A 289 -7.65 2.41 15.70
N TRP A 290 -7.16 2.03 14.52
CA TRP A 290 -5.73 1.89 14.25
C TRP A 290 -5.08 3.21 13.81
N GLN A 291 -5.80 4.33 13.86
CA GLN A 291 -5.20 5.63 13.62
C GLN A 291 -4.19 5.96 14.71
N VAL A 292 -2.97 6.30 14.29
CA VAL A 292 -1.91 6.83 15.16
C VAL A 292 -1.64 8.29 14.80
N LEU A 293 -0.95 9.00 15.70
CA LEU A 293 -0.57 10.41 15.51
C LEU A 293 -1.75 11.35 15.19
N SER A 294 -2.89 11.18 15.86
CA SER A 294 -4.01 12.12 15.73
C SER A 294 -3.72 13.42 16.49
N THR A 295 -3.65 14.55 15.79
CA THR A 295 -3.72 15.86 16.46
C THR A 295 -5.16 16.15 16.86
N ALA A 296 -5.38 16.58 18.11
CA ALA A 296 -6.67 17.15 18.52
C ALA A 296 -7.05 18.30 17.57
N ALA A 297 -8.33 18.40 17.25
CA ALA A 297 -8.89 19.26 16.20
C ALA A 297 -8.48 20.74 16.30
N ASP A 298 -7.56 21.18 15.45
CA ASP A 298 -7.36 22.61 15.21
C ASP A 298 -8.22 23.05 14.02
N LYS A 299 -9.25 23.84 14.33
CA LYS A 299 -10.08 24.56 13.37
C LYS A 299 -9.17 25.41 12.47
N VAL A 300 -9.19 25.13 11.17
CA VAL A 300 -8.53 25.97 10.16
C VAL A 300 -9.62 26.82 9.50
N GLU A 301 -9.54 28.14 9.68
CA GLU A 301 -10.26 29.08 8.82
C GLU A 301 -9.53 29.19 7.48
N VAL A 302 -10.30 29.11 6.40
CA VAL A 302 -9.81 29.10 5.02
C VAL A 302 -10.06 30.48 4.42
N THR A 303 -9.00 31.12 3.91
CA THR A 303 -9.09 32.14 2.86
C THR A 303 -8.49 31.55 1.60
N VAL A 304 -9.34 31.05 0.69
CA VAL A 304 -8.94 30.82 -0.70
C VAL A 304 -9.06 32.17 -1.39
N GLU A 305 -7.96 32.89 -1.58
CA GLU A 305 -7.94 33.97 -2.56
C GLU A 305 -7.90 33.33 -3.95
N HIS A 306 -9.05 33.34 -4.60
CA HIS A 306 -9.16 32.95 -5.99
C HIS A 306 -8.79 34.20 -6.81
N ASP A 307 -7.53 34.33 -7.23
CA ASP A 307 -7.19 35.36 -8.20
C ASP A 307 -7.82 34.96 -9.54
N ALA A 308 -8.79 35.76 -9.99
CA ALA A 308 -9.62 35.46 -11.16
C ALA A 308 -8.85 35.58 -12.49
N LEU A 309 -7.53 35.81 -12.45
CA LEU A 309 -6.70 36.15 -13.61
C LEU A 309 -5.42 35.31 -13.76
N THR A 310 -5.12 34.37 -12.85
CA THR A 310 -3.93 33.52 -12.94
C THR A 310 -4.30 32.04 -12.98
N ASN A 311 -3.67 31.28 -13.88
CA ASN A 311 -3.73 29.81 -13.89
C ASN A 311 -2.81 29.20 -12.82
N ASP A 312 -2.22 30.02 -11.96
CA ASP A 312 -1.29 29.60 -10.93
C ASP A 312 -2.07 29.35 -9.65
N LEU A 313 -2.27 28.07 -9.33
CA LEU A 313 -2.72 27.67 -8.00
C LEU A 313 -1.56 27.91 -7.03
N THR A 314 -1.64 28.97 -6.21
CA THR A 314 -0.76 29.12 -5.06
C THR A 314 -1.25 28.22 -3.94
N PHE A 315 -0.40 27.29 -3.49
CA PHE A 315 -0.66 26.44 -2.32
C PHE A 315 -0.36 27.24 -1.05
N ASP A 316 -1.19 28.24 -0.74
CA ASP A 316 -1.07 29.07 0.47
C ASP A 316 -1.73 28.39 1.70
N ASP A 317 -1.92 27.06 1.67
CA ASP A 317 -2.68 26.26 2.64
C ASP A 317 -1.81 25.52 3.69
N LEU A 318 -0.51 25.80 3.74
CA LEU A 318 0.46 25.07 4.55
C LEU A 318 0.53 25.59 5.99
N LYS A 319 0.67 24.68 6.97
CA LYS A 319 1.05 25.08 8.33
C LYS A 319 2.57 25.30 8.38
N PRO A 320 3.07 26.28 9.14
CA PRO A 320 4.48 26.31 9.47
C PRO A 320 4.84 25.01 10.18
N VAL A 321 5.72 24.22 9.57
CA VAL A 321 6.33 23.04 10.17
C VAL A 321 7.75 23.43 10.56
N ASP A 322 8.23 22.90 11.68
CA ASP A 322 9.63 23.04 12.03
C ASP A 322 10.50 22.36 10.96
N GLU A 323 11.18 23.17 10.14
CA GLU A 323 12.03 22.70 9.03
C GLU A 323 13.12 21.73 9.50
N ALA A 324 13.52 21.78 10.79
CA ALA A 324 14.48 20.84 11.36
C ALA A 324 13.96 19.39 11.40
N HIS A 325 12.66 19.18 11.22
CA HIS A 325 11.99 17.88 11.27
C HIS A 325 11.36 17.48 9.93
N VAL A 326 11.76 18.12 8.82
CA VAL A 326 11.32 17.79 7.46
C VAL A 326 12.41 16.98 6.76
N LEU A 327 12.05 15.82 6.22
CA LEU A 327 12.93 15.02 5.38
C LEU A 327 13.09 15.70 4.03
N SER A 328 14.32 15.82 3.55
CA SER A 328 14.66 16.29 2.21
C SER A 328 15.57 15.31 1.50
N VAL A 329 15.81 15.54 0.21
CA VAL A 329 16.80 14.74 -0.56
C VAL A 329 18.22 14.83 0.01
N LYS A 330 18.49 15.83 0.85
CA LYS A 330 19.78 16.03 1.53
C LYS A 330 19.80 15.54 2.97
N THR A 331 18.71 14.95 3.46
CA THR A 331 18.66 14.44 4.84
C THR A 331 19.78 13.43 5.08
N ASP A 332 20.47 13.61 6.20
CA ASP A 332 21.43 12.63 6.67
C ASP A 332 20.68 11.42 7.25
N TRP A 333 20.57 10.37 6.45
CA TRP A 333 19.89 9.14 6.84
C TRP A 333 20.61 8.36 7.94
N ALA A 334 21.88 8.68 8.24
CA ALA A 334 22.67 8.00 9.27
C ALA A 334 21.98 8.09 10.65
N MET A 335 21.26 9.18 10.93
CA MET A 335 20.53 9.32 12.19
C MET A 335 19.37 8.32 12.36
N TYR A 336 18.85 7.76 11.26
CA TYR A 336 17.76 6.78 11.26
C TYR A 336 18.25 5.33 11.13
N GLU A 337 19.54 5.09 10.87
CA GLU A 337 20.11 3.73 10.78
C GLU A 337 19.75 2.83 11.98
N PRO A 338 19.77 3.31 13.25
CA PRO A 338 19.36 2.48 14.38
C PRO A 338 17.88 2.06 14.32
N ALA A 339 17.00 2.97 13.86
CA ALA A 339 15.58 2.66 13.69
C ALA A 339 15.35 1.68 12.54
N ILE A 340 16.05 1.87 11.41
CA ILE A 340 16.00 0.96 10.25
C ILE A 340 16.48 -0.44 10.65
N ALA A 341 17.61 -0.55 11.34
CA ALA A 341 18.13 -1.83 11.83
C ALA A 341 17.16 -2.51 12.80
N ALA A 342 16.52 -1.75 13.71
CA ALA A 342 15.50 -2.27 14.61
C ALA A 342 14.26 -2.77 13.87
N VAL A 343 13.83 -2.08 12.81
CA VAL A 343 12.72 -2.52 11.94
C VAL A 343 13.07 -3.84 11.25
N VAL A 344 14.25 -3.93 10.63
CA VAL A 344 14.70 -5.16 9.95
C VAL A 344 14.74 -6.34 10.92
N ALA A 345 15.31 -6.15 12.11
CA ALA A 345 15.38 -7.18 13.14
C ALA A 345 13.98 -7.59 13.63
N SER A 346 13.10 -6.63 13.89
CA SER A 346 11.71 -6.86 14.33
C SER A 346 10.91 -7.63 13.28
N ARG A 347 11.01 -7.26 12.00
CA ARG A 347 10.31 -7.95 10.90
C ARG A 347 10.85 -9.34 10.65
N ALA A 348 12.17 -9.54 10.66
CA ALA A 348 12.76 -10.86 10.54
C ALA A 348 12.29 -11.80 11.68
N ALA A 349 12.24 -11.30 12.91
CA ALA A 349 11.72 -12.04 14.06
C ALA A 349 10.23 -12.37 13.91
N HIS A 350 9.42 -11.38 13.50
CA HIS A 350 8.00 -11.55 13.26
C HIS A 350 7.75 -12.64 12.21
N TRP A 351 8.36 -12.53 11.03
CA TRP A 351 8.21 -13.50 9.94
C TRP A 351 8.64 -14.90 10.31
N LYS A 352 9.74 -15.05 11.04
CA LYS A 352 10.17 -16.36 11.51
C LYS A 352 9.16 -17.01 12.46
N SER A 353 8.38 -16.21 13.19
CA SER A 353 7.39 -16.69 14.17
C SER A 353 6.00 -16.92 13.59
N THR A 354 5.62 -16.18 12.53
CA THR A 354 4.24 -16.17 12.00
C THR A 354 4.10 -16.90 10.67
N LEU A 355 5.16 -16.97 9.86
CA LEU A 355 5.06 -17.61 8.56
C LEU A 355 5.20 -19.14 8.64
N PRO A 356 4.59 -19.87 7.69
CA PRO A 356 4.81 -21.31 7.57
C PRO A 356 6.32 -21.63 7.44
N PRO A 357 6.82 -22.71 8.07
CA PRO A 357 8.26 -22.98 8.14
C PRO A 357 9.00 -22.98 6.81
N ALA A 358 8.39 -23.44 5.71
CA ALA A 358 9.07 -23.42 4.41
C ALA A 358 9.09 -22.03 3.77
N VAL A 359 8.09 -21.17 4.02
CA VAL A 359 8.16 -19.76 3.62
C VAL A 359 9.28 -19.07 4.40
N ALA A 360 9.38 -19.33 5.71
CA ALA A 360 10.46 -18.80 6.54
C ALA A 360 11.85 -19.32 6.14
N ALA A 361 11.96 -20.54 5.59
CA ALA A 361 13.21 -21.09 5.08
C ALA A 361 13.73 -20.29 3.86
N GLU A 362 12.83 -19.85 2.98
CA GLU A 362 13.18 -19.01 1.82
C GLU A 362 13.59 -17.58 2.22
N LEU A 363 13.25 -17.12 3.44
CA LEU A 363 13.71 -15.83 3.96
C LEU A 363 15.15 -15.85 4.48
N SER A 364 15.73 -17.04 4.68
CA SER A 364 17.05 -17.20 5.31
C SER A 364 18.20 -17.37 4.29
N VAL A 365 17.87 -17.29 3.00
CA VAL A 365 18.79 -17.40 1.85
C VAL A 365 19.04 -16.01 1.30
#